data_AF-A0A1Y0EGM3-F1
#
_entry.id   AF-A0A1Y0EGM3-F1
#
_cell.length_a   1.000
_cell.length_b   1.000
_cell.length_c   1.000
_cell.angle_alpha   90.00
_cell.angle_beta   90.00
_cell.angle_gamma   90.00
#
_symmetry.space_group_name_H-M   'P 1'
#
loop_
_entity.id
_entity.type
_entity.pdbx_description
1 polymer ?
#
loop_
_entity_poly.entity_id
_entity_poly.type
_entity_poly.pdbx_seq_one_letter_code
_entity_poly.pdbx_strand_id
1 'polypeptide(L)'
;MTDTSTADEANRYKVGRRFFVYAPPLKGVRPSKRKPPNPPYKGAPAWKCSVYYYWWEYLRRHDGYRQCCMRGGKGKYAKLYGDFGNVHAHDDFWQWWSKEAHSELFCEPTARQIRVLDENSRFEPTLSNDTLTLELPLEVRTAYLITRIRSVLKQYEAQAKAAKRISRARYPVATKPVLTSLHQHLTVYDAYRANPKLKLYELYDLIHADAGLYVSESVEGETVAASKKLLLPYDYILRTIKQRKANLVRRHIRIAEQYIDAVGQGKFPLRKGR
;
A
#
# COMPACT_ATOMS: atom_id res chain seq x y z
N MET A 1 -27.45 17.74 -12.83
CA MET A 1 -27.26 16.27 -12.82
C MET A 1 -27.29 15.80 -11.38
N THR A 2 -28.49 15.72 -10.81
CA THR A 2 -28.73 15.42 -9.39
C THR A 2 -30.03 14.66 -9.35
N ASP A 3 -29.98 13.33 -9.47
CA ASP A 3 -31.06 12.47 -8.94
C ASP A 3 -30.77 10.96 -9.00
N THR A 4 -29.75 10.51 -9.73
CA THR A 4 -29.47 9.07 -9.85
C THR A 4 -28.77 8.48 -8.60
N SER A 5 -28.00 9.29 -7.85
CA SER A 5 -27.22 8.82 -6.70
C SER A 5 -28.05 8.56 -5.44
N THR A 6 -29.17 9.25 -5.26
CA THR A 6 -30.01 9.20 -4.05
C THR A 6 -30.95 8.01 -4.04
N ALA A 7 -31.48 7.63 -5.22
CA ALA A 7 -32.34 6.46 -5.38
C ALA A 7 -31.58 5.13 -5.16
N ASP A 8 -30.32 5.07 -5.59
CA ASP A 8 -29.43 3.94 -5.34
C ASP A 8 -29.05 3.83 -3.86
N GLU A 9 -28.87 4.94 -3.14
CA GLU A 9 -28.62 4.90 -1.69
C GLU A 9 -29.81 4.34 -0.90
N ALA A 10 -31.04 4.71 -1.25
CA ALA A 10 -32.25 4.29 -0.55
C ALA A 10 -32.54 2.78 -0.64
N ASN A 11 -32.07 2.10 -1.69
CA ASN A 11 -32.37 0.68 -1.95
C ASN A 11 -31.20 -0.28 -1.64
N ARG A 12 -30.13 0.19 -1.00
CA ARG A 12 -28.93 -0.61 -0.68
C ARG A 12 -29.19 -1.83 0.22
N TYR A 13 -30.33 -1.88 0.91
CA TYR A 13 -30.73 -3.02 1.76
C TYR A 13 -31.22 -4.23 0.96
N LYS A 14 -31.57 -4.05 -0.33
CA LYS A 14 -32.06 -5.11 -1.22
C LYS A 14 -30.95 -5.88 -1.95
N VAL A 15 -29.70 -5.41 -1.88
CA VAL A 15 -28.57 -5.97 -2.63
C VAL A 15 -27.56 -6.61 -1.68
N GLY A 16 -26.97 -7.74 -2.07
CA GLY A 16 -25.87 -8.38 -1.32
C GLY A 16 -26.32 -9.28 -0.16
N ARG A 17 -25.37 -9.65 0.71
CA ARG A 17 -25.64 -10.55 1.84
C ARG A 17 -26.32 -9.77 2.97
N ARG A 18 -27.53 -10.22 3.35
CA ARG A 18 -28.33 -9.64 4.44
C ARG A 18 -27.53 -9.56 5.75
N PHE A 19 -27.39 -8.34 6.28
CA PHE A 19 -26.77 -8.05 7.57
C PHE A 19 -27.83 -7.50 8.52
N PHE A 20 -27.85 -8.02 9.75
CA PHE A 20 -28.76 -7.59 10.80
C PHE A 20 -27.92 -7.17 12.00
N VAL A 21 -28.20 -5.99 12.57
CA VAL A 21 -27.55 -5.52 13.81
C VAL A 21 -27.89 -6.46 14.98
N TYR A 22 -29.15 -6.86 15.08
CA TYR A 22 -29.60 -7.82 16.09
C TYR A 22 -29.62 -9.24 15.54
N ALA A 23 -29.61 -10.22 16.45
CA ALA A 23 -29.72 -11.62 16.10
C ALA A 23 -30.99 -11.88 15.25
N PRO A 24 -30.87 -12.33 13.99
CA PRO A 24 -32.05 -12.70 13.22
C PRO A 24 -32.68 -13.98 13.78
N PRO A 25 -33.99 -14.22 13.53
CA PRO A 25 -34.64 -15.46 13.92
C PRO A 25 -34.03 -16.64 13.15
N LEU A 26 -34.01 -17.82 13.77
CA LEU A 26 -33.38 -19.02 13.21
C LEU A 26 -34.33 -20.21 13.12
N LYS A 27 -34.33 -20.90 11.98
CA LYS A 27 -34.82 -22.29 11.87
C LYS A 27 -33.67 -23.22 12.24
N GLY A 28 -33.74 -23.83 13.41
CA GLY A 28 -32.73 -24.78 13.87
C GLY A 28 -31.43 -24.12 14.36
N VAL A 29 -30.29 -24.71 14.01
CA VAL A 29 -28.98 -24.37 14.59
C VAL A 29 -28.38 -23.13 13.94
N ARG A 30 -27.82 -22.24 14.77
CA ARG A 30 -27.14 -21.02 14.33
C ARG A 30 -25.86 -21.36 13.56
N PRO A 31 -25.65 -20.84 12.33
CA PRO A 31 -24.39 -21.04 11.59
C PRO A 31 -23.21 -20.25 12.19
N SER A 32 -23.49 -19.18 12.93
CA SER A 32 -22.49 -18.28 13.53
C SER A 32 -22.03 -18.76 14.90
N LYS A 33 -20.72 -18.68 15.17
CA LYS A 33 -20.10 -18.93 16.48
C LYS A 33 -20.34 -17.82 17.52
N ARG A 34 -21.02 -16.72 17.16
CA ARG A 34 -21.32 -15.63 18.11
C ARG A 34 -22.33 -16.10 19.17
N LYS A 35 -22.07 -15.73 20.42
CA LYS A 35 -22.99 -15.99 21.55
C LYS A 35 -24.41 -15.51 21.18
N PRO A 36 -25.45 -16.35 21.33
CA PRO A 36 -26.82 -15.92 21.10
C PRO A 36 -27.23 -14.88 22.14
N PRO A 37 -28.25 -14.05 21.85
CA PRO A 37 -28.92 -13.27 22.87
C PRO A 37 -29.42 -14.20 23.98
N ASN A 38 -29.57 -13.65 25.19
CA ASN A 38 -30.20 -14.39 26.28
C ASN A 38 -31.62 -14.79 25.86
N PRO A 39 -31.99 -16.08 25.99
CA PRO A 39 -33.34 -16.51 25.71
C PRO A 39 -34.35 -15.76 26.58
N PRO A 40 -35.53 -15.43 26.04
CA PRO A 40 -36.58 -14.74 26.79
C PRO A 40 -37.12 -15.56 27.97
N TYR A 41 -37.04 -16.89 27.89
CA TYR A 41 -37.39 -17.84 28.94
C TYR A 41 -36.68 -19.19 28.72
N LYS A 42 -36.66 -20.05 29.74
CA LYS A 42 -36.02 -21.38 29.68
C LYS A 42 -36.70 -22.25 28.61
N GLY A 43 -35.91 -22.77 27.67
CA GLY A 43 -36.42 -23.61 26.57
C GLY A 43 -37.11 -22.83 25.45
N ALA A 44 -36.96 -21.50 25.38
CA ALA A 44 -37.50 -20.72 24.28
C ALA A 44 -36.94 -21.20 22.93
N PRO A 45 -37.80 -21.35 21.91
CA PRO A 45 -37.34 -21.73 20.58
C PRO A 45 -36.46 -20.64 19.98
N ALA A 46 -35.48 -21.03 19.16
CA ALA A 46 -34.41 -20.16 18.68
C ALA A 46 -34.89 -18.89 17.94
N TRP A 47 -36.04 -18.95 17.26
CA TRP A 47 -36.63 -17.79 16.58
C TRP A 47 -37.23 -16.74 17.52
N LYS A 48 -37.63 -17.13 18.74
CA LYS A 48 -38.02 -16.16 19.79
C LYS A 48 -36.82 -15.46 20.41
N CYS A 49 -35.60 -15.93 20.19
CA CYS A 49 -34.37 -15.23 20.59
C CYS A 49 -33.99 -14.13 19.57
N SER A 50 -34.99 -13.43 19.01
CA SER A 50 -34.82 -12.36 18.02
C SER A 50 -35.84 -11.25 18.28
N VAL A 51 -35.38 -10.00 18.29
CA VAL A 51 -36.26 -8.83 18.42
C VAL A 51 -37.25 -8.72 17.24
N TYR A 52 -36.87 -9.21 16.06
CA TYR A 52 -37.70 -9.11 14.86
C TYR A 52 -38.93 -10.01 14.92
N TYR A 53 -38.84 -11.17 15.60
CA TYR A 53 -40.02 -11.98 15.91
C TYR A 53 -41.00 -11.21 16.78
N TYR A 54 -40.49 -10.55 17.83
CA TYR A 54 -41.34 -9.76 18.72
C TYR A 54 -41.97 -8.59 18.00
N TRP A 55 -41.27 -7.93 17.07
CA TRP A 55 -41.88 -6.88 16.25
C TRP A 55 -43.15 -7.37 15.54
N TRP A 56 -43.11 -8.53 14.90
CA TRP A 56 -44.28 -9.17 14.27
C TRP A 56 -45.37 -9.52 15.28
N GLU A 57 -44.99 -10.14 16.40
CA GLU A 57 -45.92 -10.62 17.43
C GLU A 57 -46.65 -9.48 18.16
N TYR A 58 -45.95 -8.38 18.46
CA TYR A 58 -46.55 -7.17 19.04
C TYR A 58 -47.46 -6.47 18.04
N LEU A 59 -47.08 -6.40 16.76
CA LEU A 59 -47.92 -5.79 15.73
C LEU A 59 -49.24 -6.56 15.53
N ARG A 60 -49.24 -7.89 15.66
CA ARG A 60 -50.46 -8.73 15.69
C ARG A 60 -51.39 -8.44 16.88
N ARG A 61 -50.91 -7.80 17.94
CA ARG A 61 -51.74 -7.41 19.10
C ARG A 61 -52.24 -5.97 19.01
N HIS A 62 -51.81 -5.23 17.99
CA HIS A 62 -52.18 -3.83 17.84
C HIS A 62 -53.53 -3.68 17.12
N ASP A 63 -54.59 -3.32 17.86
CA ASP A 63 -55.97 -3.25 17.36
C ASP A 63 -56.13 -2.32 16.15
N GLY A 64 -55.47 -1.17 16.17
CA GLY A 64 -55.52 -0.24 15.05
C GLY A 64 -54.90 -0.81 13.77
N TYR A 65 -53.88 -1.66 13.91
CA TYR A 65 -53.23 -2.29 12.77
C TYR A 65 -54.07 -3.45 12.24
N ARG A 66 -54.66 -4.24 13.16
CA ARG A 66 -55.64 -5.28 12.83
C ARG A 66 -56.80 -4.72 12.01
N GLN A 67 -57.37 -3.59 12.42
CA GLN A 67 -58.44 -2.92 11.66
C GLN A 67 -57.96 -2.44 10.28
N CYS A 68 -56.74 -1.93 10.19
CA CYS A 68 -56.13 -1.54 8.92
C CYS A 68 -55.98 -2.75 7.98
N CYS A 69 -55.54 -3.90 8.49
CA CYS A 69 -55.46 -5.14 7.73
C CYS A 69 -56.84 -5.60 7.23
N MET A 70 -57.88 -5.55 8.07
CA MET A 70 -59.25 -5.90 7.67
C MET A 70 -59.80 -5.00 6.56
N ARG A 71 -59.34 -3.74 6.51
CA ARG A 71 -59.71 -2.76 5.48
C ARG A 71 -58.79 -2.78 4.26
N GLY A 72 -57.97 -3.82 4.10
CA GLY A 72 -57.03 -3.96 2.99
C GLY A 72 -55.96 -2.87 2.94
N GLY A 73 -55.49 -2.42 4.11
CA GLY A 73 -54.40 -1.43 4.20
C GLY A 73 -54.84 0.03 4.19
N LYS A 74 -56.13 0.32 4.37
CA LYS A 74 -56.64 1.70 4.43
C LYS A 74 -56.65 2.24 5.87
N GLY A 75 -56.42 3.55 6.01
CA GLY A 75 -56.52 4.26 7.29
C GLY A 75 -55.16 4.69 7.87
N LYS A 76 -55.14 4.98 9.17
CA LYS A 76 -53.99 5.60 9.88
C LYS A 76 -52.67 4.83 9.72
N TYR A 77 -52.72 3.52 9.54
CA TYR A 77 -51.54 2.65 9.44
C TYR A 77 -51.22 2.21 8.00
N ALA A 78 -51.82 2.85 6.99
CA ALA A 78 -51.64 2.48 5.58
C ALA A 78 -50.17 2.44 5.13
N LYS A 79 -49.35 3.40 5.60
CA LYS A 79 -47.91 3.45 5.28
C LYS A 79 -47.20 2.19 5.80
N LEU A 80 -47.38 1.88 7.08
CA LEU A 80 -46.78 0.70 7.70
C LEU A 80 -47.30 -0.59 7.07
N TYR A 81 -48.59 -0.63 6.71
CA TYR A 81 -49.17 -1.75 5.97
C TYR A 81 -48.54 -1.95 4.58
N GLY A 82 -48.17 -0.86 3.90
CA GLY A 82 -47.45 -0.93 2.63
C GLY A 82 -46.11 -1.67 2.75
N ASP A 83 -45.44 -1.54 3.90
CA ASP A 83 -44.17 -2.22 4.17
C ASP A 83 -44.38 -3.63 4.76
N PHE A 84 -45.21 -3.78 5.78
CA PHE A 84 -45.36 -4.99 6.61
C PHE A 84 -46.45 -5.95 6.12
N GLY A 85 -47.35 -5.51 5.25
CA GLY A 85 -48.48 -6.28 4.77
C GLY A 85 -49.46 -6.70 5.87
N ASN A 86 -50.28 -7.70 5.54
CA ASN A 86 -51.24 -8.25 6.49
C ASN A 86 -50.57 -9.31 7.40
N VAL A 87 -50.03 -8.86 8.54
CA VAL A 87 -49.39 -9.76 9.53
C VAL A 87 -50.31 -10.81 10.12
N HIS A 88 -51.63 -10.72 9.91
CA HIS A 88 -52.64 -11.69 10.37
C HIS A 88 -53.05 -12.71 9.31
N ALA A 89 -52.56 -12.59 8.07
CA ALA A 89 -52.95 -13.48 6.97
C ALA A 89 -52.63 -14.95 7.24
N HIS A 90 -51.55 -15.20 8.00
CA HIS A 90 -51.09 -16.54 8.36
C HIS A 90 -50.68 -16.57 9.83
N ASP A 91 -50.83 -17.72 10.50
CA ASP A 91 -50.31 -17.92 11.87
C ASP A 91 -48.87 -18.46 11.91
N ASP A 92 -48.16 -18.36 10.78
CA ASP A 92 -46.76 -18.74 10.65
C ASP A 92 -45.87 -17.51 10.48
N PHE A 93 -45.04 -17.25 11.48
CA PHE A 93 -44.03 -16.19 11.42
C PHE A 93 -43.11 -16.32 10.20
N TRP A 94 -42.78 -17.53 9.77
CA TRP A 94 -41.84 -17.75 8.67
C TRP A 94 -42.42 -17.47 7.29
N GLN A 95 -43.74 -17.60 7.16
CA GLN A 95 -44.46 -17.18 5.98
C GLN A 95 -44.27 -15.67 5.76
N TRP A 96 -44.51 -14.88 6.81
CA TRP A 96 -44.29 -13.44 6.80
C TRP A 96 -42.81 -13.07 6.65
N TRP A 97 -41.93 -13.63 7.48
CA TRP A 97 -40.51 -13.25 7.55
C TRP A 97 -39.73 -13.60 6.28
N SER A 98 -39.88 -14.84 5.78
CA SER A 98 -39.02 -15.37 4.71
C SER A 98 -39.72 -15.50 3.38
N LYS A 99 -40.93 -16.07 3.34
CA LYS A 99 -41.61 -16.33 2.05
C LYS A 99 -42.14 -15.05 1.42
N GLU A 100 -42.62 -14.12 2.22
CA GLU A 100 -43.06 -12.79 1.79
C GLU A 100 -41.93 -11.75 1.83
N ALA A 101 -40.69 -12.18 2.06
CA ALA A 101 -39.48 -11.34 2.05
C ALA A 101 -39.41 -10.16 3.04
N HIS A 102 -40.31 -10.07 4.03
CA HIS A 102 -40.30 -8.98 5.03
C HIS A 102 -39.02 -8.90 5.88
N SER A 103 -38.18 -9.95 5.89
CA SER A 103 -36.83 -9.89 6.46
C SER A 103 -35.98 -8.74 5.89
N GLU A 104 -36.25 -8.26 4.67
CA GLU A 104 -35.52 -7.16 4.03
C GLU A 104 -35.74 -5.82 4.71
N LEU A 105 -36.89 -5.62 5.36
CA LEU A 105 -37.21 -4.39 6.11
C LEU A 105 -36.25 -4.14 7.27
N PHE A 106 -35.58 -5.19 7.74
CA PHE A 106 -34.69 -5.14 8.90
C PHE A 106 -33.21 -5.35 8.52
N CYS A 107 -32.91 -5.44 7.23
CA CYS A 107 -31.55 -5.56 6.74
C CYS A 107 -30.89 -4.19 6.71
N GLU A 108 -29.67 -4.10 7.23
CA GLU A 108 -28.85 -2.91 7.07
C GLU A 108 -28.49 -2.73 5.58
N PRO A 109 -28.45 -1.50 5.08
CA PRO A 109 -28.00 -1.24 3.71
C PRO A 109 -26.57 -1.73 3.52
N THR A 110 -26.26 -2.22 2.31
CA THR A 110 -24.88 -2.59 1.93
C THR A 110 -23.93 -1.46 2.29
N ALA A 111 -22.86 -1.75 3.02
CA ALA A 111 -21.83 -0.79 3.45
C ALA A 111 -21.39 0.17 2.33
N ARG A 112 -21.21 1.46 2.65
CA ARG A 112 -20.63 2.44 1.73
C ARG A 112 -19.22 1.98 1.31
N GLN A 113 -18.83 2.30 0.08
CA GLN A 113 -17.46 2.10 -0.37
C GLN A 113 -16.54 3.18 0.22
N ILE A 114 -15.26 2.84 0.40
CA ILE A 114 -14.23 3.82 0.77
C ILE A 114 -14.14 4.84 -0.37
N ARG A 115 -14.20 6.13 -0.04
CA ARG A 115 -13.96 7.22 -0.99
C ARG A 115 -12.54 7.74 -0.80
N VAL A 116 -11.82 7.86 -1.91
CA VAL A 116 -10.55 8.59 -1.95
C VAL A 116 -10.90 10.05 -2.20
N LEU A 117 -10.44 10.94 -1.34
CA LEU A 117 -10.62 12.38 -1.52
C LEU A 117 -9.49 12.90 -2.40
N ASP A 118 -9.84 13.73 -3.38
CA ASP A 118 -8.93 14.39 -4.32
C ASP A 118 -9.00 15.92 -4.20
N GLU A 119 -8.28 16.62 -5.07
CA GLU A 119 -8.23 18.09 -5.16
C GLU A 119 -9.60 18.76 -5.40
N ASN A 120 -10.63 18.00 -5.81
CA ASN A 120 -11.98 18.47 -6.06
C ASN A 120 -12.95 18.22 -4.89
N SER A 121 -12.47 17.58 -3.81
CA SER A 121 -13.27 17.27 -2.64
C SER A 121 -13.35 18.46 -1.67
N ARG A 122 -14.52 18.72 -1.05
CA ARG A 122 -14.77 19.86 -0.12
C ARG A 122 -14.06 19.71 1.24
N PHE A 123 -12.75 19.64 1.20
CA PHE A 123 -11.83 19.61 2.33
C PHE A 123 -10.60 20.40 1.88
N GLU A 124 -9.82 20.99 2.78
CA GLU A 124 -8.47 21.47 2.43
C GLU A 124 -7.48 20.32 2.71
N PRO A 125 -7.28 19.36 1.79
CA PRO A 125 -6.27 18.34 2.01
C PRO A 125 -4.91 19.01 2.07
N THR A 126 -3.99 18.46 2.86
CA THR A 126 -2.57 18.73 2.67
C THR A 126 -2.20 18.21 1.28
N LEU A 127 -2.16 19.10 0.28
CA LEU A 127 -1.99 18.81 -1.16
C LEU A 127 -0.59 18.29 -1.53
N SER A 128 0.07 17.56 -0.64
CA SER A 128 1.39 17.01 -0.92
C SER A 128 1.27 15.76 -1.80
N ASN A 129 2.06 15.72 -2.88
CA ASN A 129 2.13 14.58 -3.81
C ASN A 129 2.62 13.27 -3.17
N ASP A 130 3.00 13.28 -1.89
CA ASP A 130 3.39 12.10 -1.10
C ASP A 130 2.34 11.66 -0.07
N THR A 131 1.18 12.31 -0.04
CA THR A 131 0.12 12.08 0.95
C THR A 131 -1.15 11.55 0.28
N LEU A 132 -1.78 10.55 0.91
CA LEU A 132 -3.07 9.99 0.49
C LEU A 132 -4.08 10.16 1.62
N THR A 133 -5.22 10.79 1.33
CA THR A 133 -6.32 11.01 2.30
C THR A 133 -7.48 10.09 1.97
N LEU A 134 -8.00 9.38 2.98
CA LEU A 134 -9.09 8.41 2.84
C LEU A 134 -10.27 8.79 3.72
N GLU A 135 -11.48 8.74 3.15
CA GLU A 135 -12.74 8.83 3.90
C GLU A 135 -13.25 7.41 4.20
N LEU A 136 -13.40 7.07 5.49
CA LEU A 136 -13.74 5.72 5.94
C LEU A 136 -15.14 5.68 6.56
N PRO A 137 -16.07 4.87 6.04
CA PRO A 137 -17.38 4.66 6.66
C PRO A 137 -17.24 3.81 7.93
N LEU A 138 -17.64 4.36 9.08
CA LEU A 138 -17.50 3.72 10.40
C LEU A 138 -18.45 2.53 10.61
N GLU A 139 -19.53 2.43 9.84
CA GLU A 139 -20.44 1.30 9.87
C GLU A 139 -19.81 -0.01 9.35
N VAL A 140 -18.64 0.07 8.71
CA VAL A 140 -17.97 -1.07 8.07
C VAL A 140 -17.00 -1.74 9.04
N ARG A 141 -17.05 -3.07 9.10
CA ARG A 141 -16.14 -3.84 9.96
C ARG A 141 -14.68 -3.50 9.65
N THR A 142 -13.89 -3.20 10.68
CA THR A 142 -12.47 -2.82 10.60
C THR A 142 -11.63 -3.75 9.72
N ALA A 143 -11.84 -5.07 9.81
CA ALA A 143 -11.14 -6.04 8.99
C ALA A 143 -11.37 -5.84 7.48
N TYR A 144 -12.59 -5.47 7.08
CA TYR A 144 -12.90 -5.17 5.68
C TYR A 144 -12.31 -3.82 5.26
N LEU A 145 -12.38 -2.80 6.12
CA LEU A 145 -11.72 -1.51 5.89
C LEU A 145 -10.21 -1.69 5.64
N ILE A 146 -9.51 -2.46 6.47
CA ILE A 146 -8.08 -2.74 6.30
C ILE A 146 -7.80 -3.42 4.96
N THR A 147 -8.58 -4.44 4.58
CA THR A 147 -8.42 -5.13 3.29
C THR A 147 -8.59 -4.16 2.13
N ARG A 148 -9.60 -3.28 2.19
CA ARG A 148 -9.83 -2.27 1.15
C ARG A 148 -8.73 -1.20 1.12
N ILE A 149 -8.27 -0.72 2.27
CA ILE A 149 -7.13 0.22 2.37
C ILE A 149 -5.90 -0.39 1.69
N ARG A 150 -5.59 -1.68 1.94
CA ARG A 150 -4.48 -2.36 1.25
C ARG A 150 -4.67 -2.40 -0.27
N SER A 151 -5.89 -2.63 -0.75
CA SER A 151 -6.19 -2.58 -2.18
C SER A 151 -5.97 -1.19 -2.77
N VAL A 152 -6.40 -0.13 -2.07
CA VAL A 152 -6.16 1.26 -2.49
C VAL A 152 -4.66 1.55 -2.51
N LEU A 153 -3.92 1.22 -1.45
CA LEU A 153 -2.46 1.41 -1.41
C LEU A 153 -1.72 0.71 -2.56
N LYS A 154 -2.22 -0.44 -3.03
CA LYS A 154 -1.67 -1.14 -4.20
C LYS A 154 -1.86 -0.35 -5.50
N GLN A 155 -2.97 0.36 -5.66
CA GLN A 155 -3.22 1.20 -6.85
C GLN A 155 -2.24 2.39 -6.92
N TYR A 156 -1.84 2.92 -5.76
CA TYR A 156 -0.91 4.04 -5.65
C TYR A 156 0.57 3.62 -5.43
N GLU A 157 0.92 2.37 -5.75
CA GLU A 157 2.26 1.83 -5.47
C GLU A 157 3.38 2.63 -6.18
N ALA A 158 3.13 3.12 -7.39
CA ALA A 158 4.09 3.94 -8.14
C ALA A 158 4.38 5.28 -7.45
N GLN A 159 3.33 5.98 -7.00
CA GLN A 159 3.44 7.23 -6.25
C GLN A 159 4.14 7.00 -4.90
N ALA A 160 3.78 5.92 -4.20
CA ALA A 160 4.45 5.52 -2.95
C ALA A 160 5.95 5.22 -3.17
N LYS A 161 6.32 4.55 -4.27
CA LYS A 161 7.72 4.33 -4.65
C LYS A 161 8.45 5.63 -4.95
N ALA A 162 7.81 6.57 -5.65
CA ALA A 162 8.39 7.88 -5.92
C ALA A 162 8.63 8.67 -4.63
N ALA A 163 7.63 8.73 -3.74
CA ALA A 163 7.75 9.40 -2.44
C ALA A 163 8.85 8.81 -1.55
N LYS A 164 9.07 7.49 -1.61
CA LYS A 164 10.15 6.78 -0.86
C LYS A 164 11.55 7.04 -1.42
N ARG A 165 11.68 7.46 -2.69
CA ARG A 165 12.99 7.78 -3.29
C ARG A 165 13.53 9.13 -2.86
N ILE A 166 12.68 10.01 -2.35
CA ILE A 166 13.07 11.34 -1.89
C ILE A 166 13.66 11.21 -0.48
N SER A 167 14.97 11.40 -0.36
CA SER A 167 15.63 11.45 0.94
C SER A 167 15.26 12.75 1.65
N ARG A 168 14.67 12.62 2.85
CA ARG A 168 14.41 13.75 3.77
C ARG A 168 15.45 13.83 4.89
N ALA A 169 16.59 13.14 4.72
CA ALA A 169 17.69 13.18 5.68
C ALA A 169 18.34 14.56 5.70
N ARG A 170 18.92 14.95 6.85
CA ARG A 170 19.67 16.21 7.00
C ARG A 170 20.84 16.33 6.03
N TYR A 171 21.47 15.20 5.69
CA TYR A 171 22.56 15.11 4.71
C TYR A 171 22.21 14.03 3.66
N PRO A 172 21.44 14.37 2.62
CA PRO A 172 21.06 13.41 1.61
C PRO A 172 22.26 13.06 0.71
N VAL A 173 22.30 11.80 0.25
CA VAL A 173 23.30 11.37 -0.71
C VAL A 173 22.98 12.01 -2.08
N ALA A 174 23.93 12.77 -2.62
CA ALA A 174 23.73 13.60 -3.82
C ALA A 174 23.42 12.78 -5.08
N THR A 175 24.06 11.63 -5.26
CA THR A 175 23.82 10.70 -6.36
C THR A 175 24.05 9.27 -5.90
N LYS A 176 23.45 8.28 -6.57
CA LYS A 176 23.65 6.86 -6.22
C LYS A 176 25.12 6.46 -6.42
N PRO A 177 25.89 6.16 -5.35
CA PRO A 177 27.29 5.80 -5.48
C PRO A 177 27.46 4.35 -5.95
N VAL A 178 28.62 4.08 -6.56
CA VAL A 178 29.13 2.72 -6.74
C VAL A 178 30.16 2.46 -5.64
N LEU A 179 29.87 1.52 -4.73
CA LEU A 179 30.70 1.28 -3.54
C LEU A 179 32.12 0.84 -3.88
N THR A 180 32.29 0.01 -4.91
CA THR A 180 33.62 -0.42 -5.36
C THR A 180 34.47 0.77 -5.80
N SER A 181 33.89 1.72 -6.53
CA SER A 181 34.60 2.95 -6.92
C SER A 181 34.94 3.82 -5.72
N LEU A 182 34.01 3.99 -4.76
CA LEU A 182 34.30 4.74 -3.53
C LEU A 182 35.49 4.14 -2.77
N HIS A 183 35.50 2.81 -2.61
CA HIS A 183 36.59 2.09 -1.99
C HIS A 183 37.91 2.29 -2.74
N GLN A 184 37.91 2.08 -4.06
CA GLN A 184 39.08 2.31 -4.91
C GLN A 184 39.66 3.72 -4.76
N HIS A 185 38.81 4.75 -4.77
CA HIS A 185 39.24 6.13 -4.60
C HIS A 185 39.94 6.33 -3.25
N LEU A 186 39.38 5.80 -2.17
CA LEU A 186 39.92 5.93 -0.83
C LEU A 186 41.23 5.16 -0.67
N THR A 187 41.28 3.89 -1.09
CA THR A 187 42.48 3.04 -1.01
C THR A 187 43.65 3.66 -1.78
N VAL A 188 43.41 4.20 -2.97
CA VAL A 188 44.45 4.90 -3.75
C VAL A 188 44.90 6.19 -3.06
N TYR A 189 43.96 6.95 -2.49
CA TYR A 189 44.27 8.21 -1.82
C TYR A 189 45.12 7.97 -0.56
N ASP A 190 44.77 6.99 0.27
CA ASP A 190 45.51 6.65 1.48
C ASP A 190 46.93 6.18 1.14
N ALA A 191 47.08 5.34 0.11
CA ALA A 191 48.39 4.91 -0.36
C ALA A 191 49.24 6.07 -0.91
N TYR A 192 48.63 7.02 -1.62
CA TYR A 192 49.30 8.22 -2.11
C TYR A 192 49.79 9.11 -0.96
N ARG A 193 48.98 9.27 0.10
CA ARG A 193 49.35 10.02 1.31
C ARG A 193 50.46 9.34 2.10
N ALA A 194 50.46 8.00 2.16
CA ALA A 194 51.49 7.22 2.84
C ALA A 194 52.83 7.21 2.07
N ASN A 195 52.81 7.37 0.74
CA ASN A 195 53.99 7.24 -0.12
C ASN A 195 54.22 8.47 -1.02
N PRO A 196 54.52 9.67 -0.45
CA PRO A 196 54.58 10.92 -1.21
C PRO A 196 55.71 10.99 -2.24
N LYS A 197 56.72 10.12 -2.15
CA LYS A 197 57.88 10.11 -3.06
C LYS A 197 57.75 9.12 -4.22
N LEU A 198 56.78 8.19 -4.17
CA LEU A 198 56.63 7.18 -5.21
C LEU A 198 56.07 7.80 -6.50
N LYS A 199 56.53 7.32 -7.65
CA LYS A 199 55.90 7.69 -8.92
C LYS A 199 54.55 7.01 -9.03
N LEU A 200 53.59 7.63 -9.72
CA LEU A 200 52.22 7.12 -9.78
C LEU A 200 52.07 5.71 -10.38
N TYR A 201 52.94 5.32 -11.32
CA TYR A 201 52.92 3.95 -11.85
C TYR A 201 53.49 2.93 -10.84
N GLU A 202 54.44 3.33 -10.00
CA GLU A 202 55.00 2.49 -8.93
C GLU A 202 53.97 2.33 -7.81
N LEU A 203 53.22 3.41 -7.53
CA LEU A 203 52.09 3.35 -6.62
C LEU A 203 51.04 2.35 -7.14
N TYR A 204 50.69 2.39 -8.43
CA TYR A 204 49.79 1.38 -9.01
C TYR A 204 50.31 -0.04 -8.77
N ASP A 205 51.59 -0.30 -9.06
CA ASP A 205 52.17 -1.64 -8.93
C ASP A 205 52.07 -2.15 -7.48
N LEU A 206 52.17 -1.26 -6.49
CA LEU A 206 52.03 -1.57 -5.07
C LEU A 206 50.59 -1.95 -4.68
N ILE A 207 49.56 -1.23 -5.17
CA ILE A 207 48.21 -1.31 -4.61
C ILE A 207 47.13 -1.88 -5.54
N HIS A 208 47.45 -2.18 -6.80
CA HIS A 208 46.42 -2.56 -7.77
C HIS A 208 45.65 -3.83 -7.36
N ALA A 209 46.28 -4.79 -6.71
CA ALA A 209 45.62 -6.01 -6.22
C ALA A 209 44.61 -5.68 -5.11
N ASP A 210 45.05 -4.94 -4.07
CA ASP A 210 44.21 -4.59 -2.92
C ASP A 210 43.07 -3.63 -3.28
N ALA A 211 43.34 -2.68 -4.17
CA ALA A 211 42.34 -1.75 -4.68
C ALA A 211 41.46 -2.35 -5.79
N GLY A 212 41.76 -3.55 -6.30
CA GLY A 212 41.04 -4.15 -7.43
C GLY A 212 41.11 -3.29 -8.70
N LEU A 213 42.27 -2.71 -8.98
CA LEU A 213 42.53 -1.91 -10.19
C LEU A 213 43.06 -2.81 -11.31
N TYR A 214 42.68 -2.48 -12.54
CA TYR A 214 43.13 -3.19 -13.72
C TYR A 214 43.52 -2.22 -14.83
N VAL A 215 44.64 -2.52 -15.48
CA VAL A 215 45.14 -1.84 -16.68
C VAL A 215 45.52 -2.91 -17.69
N SER A 216 45.04 -2.77 -18.93
CA SER A 216 45.44 -3.66 -20.01
C SER A 216 46.93 -3.51 -20.33
N GLU A 217 47.64 -4.63 -20.33
CA GLU A 217 49.06 -4.75 -20.69
C GLU A 217 49.28 -4.93 -22.20
N SER A 218 48.21 -5.04 -22.99
CA SER A 218 48.32 -5.08 -24.44
C SER A 218 48.28 -3.69 -25.05
N VAL A 219 49.17 -3.43 -25.99
CA VAL A 219 49.24 -2.20 -26.78
C VAL A 219 49.21 -2.62 -28.24
N GLU A 220 48.15 -2.24 -28.97
CA GLU A 220 47.97 -2.59 -30.39
C GLU A 220 48.01 -4.10 -30.69
N GLY A 221 47.58 -4.93 -29.75
CA GLY A 221 47.62 -6.39 -29.87
C GLY A 221 48.96 -7.01 -29.48
N GLU A 222 49.99 -6.19 -29.28
CA GLU A 222 51.30 -6.63 -28.78
C GLU A 222 51.35 -6.62 -27.26
N THR A 223 52.19 -7.47 -26.68
CA THR A 223 52.47 -7.52 -25.25
C THR A 223 53.98 -7.57 -25.03
N VAL A 224 54.44 -7.10 -23.88
CA VAL A 224 55.87 -7.15 -23.54
C VAL A 224 56.42 -8.58 -23.61
N ALA A 225 55.65 -9.57 -23.16
CA ALA A 225 56.03 -10.97 -23.21
C ALA A 225 56.18 -11.49 -24.66
N ALA A 226 55.24 -11.12 -25.55
CA ALA A 226 55.30 -11.51 -26.96
C ALA A 226 56.47 -10.83 -27.69
N SER A 227 56.65 -9.53 -27.54
CA SER A 227 57.74 -8.78 -28.17
C SER A 227 59.11 -9.23 -27.65
N LYS A 228 59.24 -9.57 -26.35
CA LYS A 228 60.47 -10.13 -25.78
C LYS A 228 60.81 -11.50 -26.36
N LYS A 229 59.81 -12.37 -26.56
CA LYS A 229 59.99 -13.70 -27.16
C LYS A 229 60.44 -13.60 -28.63
N LEU A 230 59.96 -12.59 -29.34
CA LEU A 230 60.29 -12.33 -30.74
C LEU A 230 61.53 -11.44 -30.94
N LEU A 231 62.23 -11.05 -29.86
CA LEU A 231 63.37 -10.12 -29.88
C LEU A 231 63.04 -8.77 -30.57
N LEU A 232 61.79 -8.32 -30.48
CA LEU A 232 61.31 -7.04 -31.01
C LEU A 232 61.43 -5.92 -29.97
N PRO A 233 61.61 -4.65 -30.39
CA PRO A 233 61.59 -3.50 -29.49
C PRO A 233 60.26 -3.40 -28.72
N TYR A 234 60.32 -3.28 -27.39
CA TYR A 234 59.13 -3.25 -26.52
C TYR A 234 59.06 -2.02 -25.60
N ASP A 235 59.98 -1.07 -25.73
CA ASP A 235 60.03 0.13 -24.88
C ASP A 235 58.78 1.00 -25.03
N TYR A 236 58.21 1.06 -26.23
CA TYR A 236 56.97 1.80 -26.49
C TYR A 236 55.78 1.19 -25.74
N ILE A 237 55.72 -0.15 -25.64
CA ILE A 237 54.70 -0.89 -24.90
C ILE A 237 54.83 -0.56 -23.41
N LEU A 238 56.04 -0.67 -22.86
CA LEU A 238 56.31 -0.35 -21.45
C LEU A 238 55.95 1.08 -21.09
N ARG A 239 56.34 2.06 -21.92
CA ARG A 239 56.01 3.47 -21.72
C ARG A 239 54.49 3.69 -21.70
N THR A 240 53.78 3.06 -22.63
CA THR A 240 52.31 3.16 -22.73
C THR A 240 51.63 2.55 -21.51
N ILE A 241 52.05 1.37 -21.07
CA ILE A 241 51.51 0.73 -19.85
C ILE A 241 51.77 1.60 -18.63
N LYS A 242 53.00 2.12 -18.44
CA LYS A 242 53.33 3.02 -17.34
C LYS A 242 52.46 4.27 -17.34
N GLN A 243 52.22 4.86 -18.52
CA GLN A 243 51.34 6.02 -18.64
C GLN A 243 49.89 5.69 -18.29
N ARG A 244 49.35 4.54 -18.70
CA ARG A 244 48.01 4.08 -18.33
C ARG A 244 47.88 3.88 -16.81
N LYS A 245 48.85 3.20 -16.18
CA LYS A 245 48.92 3.02 -14.72
C LYS A 245 48.90 4.36 -13.98
N ALA A 246 49.80 5.27 -14.38
CA ALA A 246 49.89 6.61 -13.79
C ALA A 246 48.61 7.43 -13.98
N ASN A 247 47.98 7.37 -15.15
CA ASN A 247 46.74 8.09 -15.44
C ASN A 247 45.56 7.55 -14.63
N LEU A 248 45.47 6.22 -14.45
CA LEU A 248 44.43 5.60 -13.65
C LEU A 248 44.55 6.05 -12.19
N VAL A 249 45.74 5.93 -11.59
CA VAL A 249 46.01 6.39 -10.22
C VAL A 249 45.69 7.87 -10.06
N ARG A 250 46.19 8.73 -10.97
CA ARG A 250 45.90 10.17 -10.96
C ARG A 250 44.40 10.46 -10.97
N ARG A 251 43.62 9.70 -11.74
CA ARG A 251 42.16 9.84 -11.79
C ARG A 251 41.53 9.50 -10.44
N HIS A 252 41.95 8.42 -9.80
CA HIS A 252 41.40 8.04 -8.50
C HIS A 252 41.73 9.07 -7.42
N ILE A 253 42.97 9.56 -7.35
CA ILE A 253 43.38 10.64 -6.42
C ILE A 253 42.51 11.88 -6.62
N ARG A 254 42.42 12.37 -7.86
CA ARG A 254 41.63 13.57 -8.20
C ARG A 254 40.16 13.44 -7.78
N ILE A 255 39.56 12.26 -7.92
CA ILE A 255 38.17 12.03 -7.52
C ILE A 255 38.05 11.95 -5.99
N ALA A 256 38.99 11.29 -5.32
CA ALA A 256 39.03 11.20 -3.86
C ALA A 256 39.12 12.60 -3.22
N GLU A 257 40.03 13.45 -3.71
CA GLU A 257 40.17 14.84 -3.25
C GLU A 257 38.85 15.60 -3.36
N GLN A 258 38.17 15.51 -4.51
CA GLN A 258 36.88 16.17 -4.69
C GLN A 258 35.79 15.64 -3.76
N TYR A 259 35.76 14.33 -3.49
CA TYR A 259 34.82 13.76 -2.53
C TYR A 259 35.13 14.19 -1.09
N ILE A 260 36.41 14.23 -0.70
CA ILE A 260 36.85 14.68 0.62
C ILE A 260 36.45 16.16 0.83
N ASP A 261 36.73 17.02 -0.15
CA ASP A 261 36.34 18.44 -0.12
C ASP A 261 34.82 18.61 -0.02
N ALA A 262 34.05 17.83 -0.79
CA ALA A 262 32.60 17.89 -0.78
C ALA A 262 32.01 17.41 0.56
N VAL A 263 32.58 16.36 1.17
CA VAL A 263 32.18 15.87 2.49
C VAL A 263 32.40 16.95 3.55
N GLY A 264 33.50 17.72 3.45
CA GLY A 264 33.74 18.89 4.30
C GLY A 264 32.66 19.98 4.20
N GLN A 265 31.90 20.00 3.11
CA GLN A 265 30.76 20.91 2.89
C GLN A 265 29.39 20.24 3.16
N GLY A 266 29.39 19.03 3.72
CA GLY A 266 28.17 18.26 3.98
C GLY A 266 27.50 17.67 2.72
N LYS A 267 28.22 17.55 1.60
CA LYS A 267 27.70 17.02 0.32
C LYS A 267 28.47 15.76 -0.09
N PHE A 268 27.78 14.66 -0.39
CA PHE A 268 28.44 13.43 -0.81
C PHE A 268 27.52 12.51 -1.62
N PRO A 269 28.01 11.77 -2.64
CA PRO A 269 29.26 12.00 -3.37
C PRO A 269 29.06 13.13 -4.39
N LEU A 270 29.93 14.13 -4.38
CA LEU A 270 29.89 15.25 -5.33
C LEU A 270 31.26 15.46 -5.96
N ARG A 271 31.31 15.53 -7.30
CA ARG A 271 32.53 15.80 -8.06
C ARG A 271 32.23 16.66 -9.29
N LYS A 272 33.22 17.41 -9.76
CA LYS A 272 33.17 18.23 -10.98
C LYS A 272 33.62 17.40 -12.19
N GLY A 273 32.72 17.23 -13.16
CA GLY A 273 33.00 16.53 -14.42
C GLY A 273 33.12 15.00 -14.30
N ARG A 274 33.20 14.33 -15.45
CA ARG A 274 33.42 12.88 -15.56
C ARG A 274 34.91 12.53 -15.66
#